data_AF-A0A7Y4X8G2-F1
#
_entry.id   AF-A0A7Y4X8G2-F1
#
_cell.length_a   1.000
_cell.length_b   1.000
_cell.length_c   1.000
_cell.angle_alpha   90.00
_cell.angle_beta   90.00
_cell.angle_gamma   90.00
#
_symmetry.space_group_name_H-M   'P 1'
#
loop_
_entity.id
_entity.type
_entity.pdbx_description
1 polymer ?
#
loop_
_entity_poly.entity_id
_entity_poly.type
_entity_poly.pdbx_seq_one_letter_code
_entity_poly.pdbx_strand_id
1 'polypeptide(L)'
;MKKSKPGRLGMLPKRYKFILNPYVDLRLSTCPKCERLTYPRKFPLFIHVGGTDPSYFSAILGKTCKYCPKCEIIMAHKDELDPLIEEQRAIVAPALTNKEYLVMGTVELKFWKKSLTEPQGRDEVLQHTAQFKDHLTLHYRPAGWYRDDED
;
A
#
# COMPACT_ATOMS: atom_id res chain seq x y z
N MET A 1 -10.62 22.56 -12.53
CA MET A 1 -10.10 21.56 -11.58
C MET A 1 -11.20 20.56 -11.27
N LYS A 2 -11.00 19.27 -11.56
CA LYS A 2 -11.97 18.23 -11.15
C LYS A 2 -11.83 18.07 -9.61
N LYS A 3 -12.93 18.04 -8.86
CA LYS A 3 -12.89 17.84 -7.39
C LYS A 3 -13.08 16.36 -7.08
N SER A 4 -12.40 15.83 -6.06
CA SER A 4 -12.70 14.49 -5.56
C SER A 4 -14.08 14.49 -4.89
N LYS A 5 -14.78 13.35 -4.91
CA LYS A 5 -16.05 13.20 -4.18
C LYS A 5 -15.77 13.20 -2.66
N PRO A 6 -16.68 13.71 -1.82
CA PRO A 6 -16.51 13.64 -0.37
C PRO A 6 -16.31 12.18 0.07
N GLY A 7 -15.29 11.93 0.90
CA GLY A 7 -14.87 10.58 1.32
C GLY A 7 -14.06 9.77 0.29
N ARG A 8 -13.71 10.35 -0.87
CA ARG A 8 -12.81 9.72 -1.86
C ARG A 8 -11.46 10.42 -1.88
N LEU A 9 -10.41 9.64 -1.67
CA LEU A 9 -9.05 10.08 -1.93
C LEU A 9 -8.71 9.87 -3.42
N GLY A 10 -8.09 10.87 -4.01
CA GLY A 10 -7.71 10.85 -5.42
C GLY A 10 -8.90 11.00 -6.37
N MET A 11 -8.58 11.17 -7.65
CA MET A 11 -9.57 11.55 -8.67
C MET A 11 -9.84 10.44 -9.68
N LEU A 12 -9.01 9.39 -9.68
CA LEU A 12 -9.25 8.20 -10.47
C LEU A 12 -10.31 7.29 -9.81
N PRO A 13 -10.97 6.40 -10.58
CA PRO A 13 -11.85 5.39 -10.02
C PRO A 13 -11.11 4.49 -9.01
N LYS A 14 -11.79 4.12 -7.92
CA LYS A 14 -11.23 3.18 -6.94
C LYS A 14 -10.82 1.87 -7.62
N ARG A 15 -9.63 1.38 -7.32
CA ARG A 15 -9.06 0.18 -7.95
C ARG A 15 -8.35 -0.69 -6.93
N TYR A 16 -8.39 -1.99 -7.20
CA TYR A 16 -7.78 -3.04 -6.39
C TYR A 16 -8.28 -3.10 -4.94
N LYS A 17 -8.05 -4.23 -4.29
CA LYS A 17 -8.08 -4.35 -2.83
C LYS A 17 -6.64 -4.47 -2.35
N PHE A 18 -6.38 -4.13 -1.10
CA PHE A 18 -5.03 -4.13 -0.56
C PHE A 18 -4.92 -4.98 0.70
N ILE A 19 -3.84 -5.73 0.81
CA ILE A 19 -3.41 -6.44 2.02
C ILE A 19 -2.00 -5.96 2.34
N LEU A 20 -1.81 -5.51 3.57
CA LEU A 20 -0.49 -5.37 4.17
C LEU A 20 -0.21 -6.63 4.98
N ASN A 21 0.71 -7.47 4.52
CA ASN A 21 1.08 -8.69 5.19
C ASN A 21 2.05 -8.39 6.34
N PRO A 22 1.66 -8.60 7.62
CA PRO A 22 2.55 -8.38 8.76
C PRO A 22 3.48 -9.57 9.02
N TYR A 23 3.21 -10.74 8.41
CA TYR A 23 3.95 -11.97 8.68
C TYR A 23 5.16 -12.09 7.75
N VAL A 24 6.35 -12.03 8.34
CA VAL A 24 7.63 -12.11 7.61
C VAL A 24 7.75 -13.41 6.83
N ASP A 25 7.42 -14.54 7.44
CA ASP A 25 7.64 -15.86 6.83
C ASP A 25 6.54 -16.28 5.84
N LEU A 26 5.37 -15.63 5.88
CA LEU A 26 4.25 -15.99 5.01
C LEU A 26 4.43 -15.36 3.64
N ARG A 27 5.07 -16.07 2.72
CA ARG A 27 5.14 -15.65 1.31
C ARG A 27 3.81 -15.98 0.63
N LEU A 28 3.02 -14.95 0.30
CA LEU A 28 1.68 -15.05 -0.30
C LEU A 28 1.74 -15.51 -1.78
N SER A 29 2.29 -16.69 -2.05
CA SER A 29 2.38 -17.33 -3.37
C SER A 29 1.00 -17.72 -3.93
N THR A 30 0.01 -17.90 -3.05
CA THR A 30 -1.40 -18.12 -3.37
C THR A 30 -2.25 -17.00 -2.78
N CYS A 31 -3.40 -16.76 -3.41
CA CYS A 31 -4.32 -15.72 -2.97
C CYS A 31 -5.13 -16.23 -1.77
N PRO A 32 -5.15 -15.52 -0.61
CA PRO A 32 -5.89 -15.98 0.58
C PRO A 32 -7.42 -15.99 0.38
N LYS A 33 -7.93 -15.39 -0.69
CA LYS A 33 -9.37 -15.34 -0.99
C LYS A 33 -9.84 -16.40 -1.99
N CYS A 34 -9.00 -16.77 -2.95
CA CYS A 34 -9.42 -17.67 -4.04
C CYS A 34 -8.41 -18.77 -4.37
N GLU A 35 -7.35 -18.88 -3.57
CA GLU A 35 -6.31 -19.93 -3.59
C GLU A 35 -5.48 -20.06 -4.88
N ARG A 36 -5.84 -19.32 -5.93
CA ARG A 36 -5.06 -19.23 -7.17
C ARG A 36 -3.69 -18.60 -6.92
N LEU A 37 -2.75 -18.96 -7.78
CA LEU A 37 -1.41 -18.37 -7.81
C LEU A 37 -1.45 -16.84 -7.91
N THR A 38 -0.55 -16.20 -7.18
CA THR A 38 -0.30 -14.77 -7.26
C THR A 38 0.98 -14.53 -8.06
N TYR A 39 1.06 -13.35 -8.69
CA TYR A 39 2.18 -13.00 -9.54
C TYR A 39 2.87 -11.74 -9.00
N PRO A 40 4.21 -11.66 -9.09
CA PRO A 40 4.91 -10.44 -8.77
C PRO A 40 4.56 -9.35 -9.80
N ARG A 41 4.18 -8.17 -9.32
CA ARG A 41 3.89 -7.00 -10.17
C ARG A 41 4.27 -5.72 -9.44
N LYS A 42 4.90 -4.79 -10.16
CA LYS A 42 5.28 -3.49 -9.62
C LYS A 42 4.08 -2.54 -9.60
N PHE A 43 3.83 -1.93 -8.44
CA PHE A 43 2.81 -0.91 -8.23
C PHE A 43 3.44 0.35 -7.62
N PRO A 44 3.16 1.53 -8.17
CA PRO A 44 3.40 2.80 -7.47
C PRO A 44 2.37 2.94 -6.35
N LEU A 45 2.81 2.77 -5.11
CA LEU A 45 1.97 2.87 -3.92
C LEU A 45 2.02 4.28 -3.37
N PHE A 46 0.86 4.92 -3.20
CA PHE A 46 0.76 6.19 -2.49
C PHE A 46 0.61 5.92 -1.00
N ILE A 47 1.57 6.38 -0.20
CA ILE A 47 1.71 6.07 1.21
C ILE A 47 1.70 7.39 1.99
N HIS A 48 0.94 7.41 3.07
CA HIS A 48 0.88 8.53 4.00
C HIS A 48 1.37 8.07 5.37
N VAL A 49 2.29 8.81 5.96
CA VAL A 49 2.93 8.54 7.26
C VAL A 49 2.62 9.70 8.19
N GLY A 50 2.29 9.40 9.45
CA GLY A 50 2.00 10.41 10.47
C GLY A 50 0.56 10.42 10.98
N GLY A 51 -0.33 9.59 10.43
CA GLY A 51 -1.73 9.49 10.89
C GLY A 51 -2.47 10.82 10.77
N THR A 52 -2.96 11.35 11.89
CA THR A 52 -3.63 12.66 11.96
C THR A 52 -2.73 13.78 12.51
N ASP A 53 -1.43 13.51 12.65
CA ASP A 53 -0.46 14.48 13.14
C ASP A 53 -0.34 15.66 12.15
N PRO A 54 -0.30 16.93 12.62
CA PRO A 54 -0.02 18.08 11.77
C PRO A 54 1.30 17.96 10.99
N SER A 55 2.27 17.21 11.52
CA SER A 55 3.45 16.77 10.80
C SER A 55 3.18 15.42 10.15
N TYR A 56 3.06 15.40 8.83
CA TYR A 56 2.89 14.17 8.07
C TYR A 56 3.82 14.16 6.87
N PHE A 57 4.12 12.97 6.38
CA PHE A 57 4.90 12.74 5.18
C PHE A 57 4.09 11.91 4.19
N SER A 58 4.24 12.14 2.89
CA SER A 58 3.59 11.33 1.87
C SER A 58 4.56 10.99 0.75
N ALA A 59 4.56 9.73 0.34
CA ALA A 59 5.49 9.17 -0.63
C ALA A 59 4.76 8.40 -1.73
N ILE A 60 5.38 8.33 -2.90
CA ILE A 60 4.98 7.39 -3.95
C ILE A 60 6.12 6.38 -4.13
N LEU A 61 5.95 5.18 -3.58
CA LEU A 61 6.97 4.13 -3.62
C LEU A 61 6.61 3.07 -4.65
N GLY A 62 7.51 2.84 -5.61
CA GLY A 62 7.35 1.77 -6.60
C GLY A 62 7.75 0.42 -6.04
N LYS A 63 6.79 -0.34 -5.49
CA LYS A 63 7.04 -1.64 -4.86
C LYS A 63 6.59 -2.79 -5.75
N THR A 64 7.42 -3.83 -5.85
CA THR A 64 6.98 -5.13 -6.39
C THR A 64 6.19 -5.87 -5.31
N CYS A 65 4.92 -6.14 -5.60
CA CYS A 65 3.98 -6.79 -4.70
C CYS A 65 3.48 -8.09 -5.31
N LYS A 66 2.93 -9.00 -4.49
CA LYS A 66 2.13 -10.12 -5.00
C LYS A 66 0.77 -9.60 -5.45
N TYR A 67 0.26 -10.11 -6.57
CA TYR A 67 -0.99 -9.67 -7.17
C TYR A 67 -1.85 -10.84 -7.60
N CYS A 68 -3.12 -10.80 -7.23
CA CYS A 68 -4.13 -11.73 -7.73
C CYS A 68 -5.00 -11.03 -8.79
N PRO A 69 -4.94 -11.43 -10.07
CA PRO A 69 -5.78 -10.84 -11.11
C PRO A 69 -7.27 -11.15 -10.94
N LYS A 70 -7.62 -12.35 -10.44
CA LYS A 70 -9.03 -12.75 -10.24
C LYS A 70 -9.74 -11.87 -9.20
N CYS A 71 -9.09 -11.67 -8.06
CA CYS A 71 -9.67 -10.93 -6.93
C CYS A 71 -9.31 -9.44 -6.94
N GLU A 72 -8.43 -9.03 -7.86
CA GLU A 72 -7.82 -7.70 -7.93
C GLU A 72 -7.14 -7.29 -6.60
N ILE A 73 -6.51 -8.23 -5.89
CA ILE A 73 -5.86 -7.96 -4.60
C ILE A 73 -4.36 -7.70 -4.82
N ILE A 74 -3.87 -6.59 -4.29
CA ILE A 74 -2.45 -6.27 -4.15
C ILE A 74 -2.04 -6.64 -2.72
N MET A 75 -0.98 -7.42 -2.59
CA MET A 75 -0.43 -7.90 -1.32
C MET A 75 1.00 -7.39 -1.20
N ALA A 76 1.21 -6.43 -0.30
CA ALA A 76 2.53 -5.91 0.03
C ALA A 76 3.01 -6.53 1.35
N HIS A 77 4.31 -6.74 1.45
CA HIS A 77 4.99 -7.25 2.64
C HIS A 77 5.44 -6.09 3.52
N LYS A 78 5.04 -6.10 4.79
CA LYS A 78 5.36 -5.03 5.74
C LYS A 78 6.87 -4.96 6.01
N ASP A 79 7.52 -6.11 6.16
CA ASP A 79 8.98 -6.26 6.32
C ASP A 79 9.78 -5.64 5.18
N GLU A 80 9.21 -5.63 3.97
CA GLU A 80 9.85 -5.03 2.80
C GLU A 80 9.49 -3.56 2.59
N LEU A 81 8.35 -3.11 3.14
CA LEU A 81 7.84 -1.75 2.95
C LEU A 81 8.37 -0.79 4.03
N ASP A 82 8.48 -1.26 5.27
CA ASP A 82 8.93 -0.46 6.41
C ASP A 82 10.33 0.16 6.20
N PRO A 83 11.36 -0.58 5.72
CA PRO A 83 12.67 0.00 5.47
C PRO A 83 12.65 1.10 4.41
N LEU A 84 11.87 0.93 3.34
CA LEU A 84 11.75 1.90 2.25
C LEU A 84 11.04 3.19 2.72
N ILE A 85 10.01 3.05 3.57
CA ILE A 85 9.34 4.19 4.17
C ILE A 85 10.28 4.93 5.11
N GLU A 86 11.04 4.20 5.93
CA GLU A 86 11.95 4.79 6.91
C GLU A 86 13.11 5.54 6.26
N GLU A 87 13.72 4.98 5.21
CA GLU A 87 14.75 5.65 4.41
C GLU A 87 14.24 6.98 3.86
N GLN A 88 13.05 6.96 3.24
CA GLN A 88 12.46 8.16 2.67
C GLN A 88 12.06 9.19 3.75
N ARG A 89 11.53 8.73 4.88
CA ARG A 89 11.16 9.57 6.03
C ARG A 89 12.38 10.26 6.62
N ALA A 90 13.50 9.55 6.78
CA ALA A 90 14.74 10.10 7.32
C ALA A 90 15.27 11.26 6.46
N ILE A 91 15.05 11.22 5.15
CA ILE A 91 15.45 12.28 4.22
C ILE A 91 14.48 13.47 4.25
N VAL A 92 13.16 13.20 4.17
CA VAL A 92 12.16 14.26 3.93
C VAL A 92 11.57 14.85 5.21
N ALA A 93 11.40 14.02 6.24
CA ALA A 93 10.75 14.39 7.49
C ALA A 93 11.44 13.73 8.71
N PRO A 94 12.73 14.00 8.97
CA PRO A 94 13.49 13.34 10.05
C PRO A 94 12.87 13.57 11.43
N ALA A 95 12.25 14.73 11.65
CA ALA A 95 11.58 15.10 12.90
C ALA A 95 10.26 14.35 13.15
N LEU A 96 9.68 13.69 12.14
CA LEU A 96 8.40 12.99 12.27
C LEU A 96 8.57 11.72 13.13
N THR A 97 8.14 11.76 14.39
CA THR A 97 8.30 10.62 15.31
C THR A 97 7.29 9.50 15.05
N ASN A 98 6.12 9.82 14.49
CA ASN A 98 5.08 8.85 14.20
C ASN A 98 5.44 8.00 12.97
N LYS A 99 5.46 6.68 13.16
CA LYS A 99 5.78 5.68 12.13
C LYS A 99 4.53 5.00 11.55
N GLU A 100 3.35 5.30 12.08
CA GLU A 100 2.10 4.78 11.53
C GLU A 100 1.90 5.30 10.12
N TYR A 101 1.55 4.38 9.22
CA TYR A 101 1.32 4.71 7.84
C TYR A 101 0.09 3.98 7.29
N LEU A 102 -0.49 4.60 6.27
CA LEU A 102 -1.56 4.04 5.48
C LEU A 102 -1.14 4.02 4.01
N VAL A 103 -1.21 2.85 3.39
CA VAL A 103 -1.12 2.73 1.93
C VAL A 103 -2.49 3.10 1.36
N MET A 104 -2.59 4.30 0.82
CA MET A 104 -3.86 4.89 0.44
C MET A 104 -4.41 4.39 -0.90
N GLY A 105 -3.51 4.03 -1.82
CA GLY A 105 -3.89 3.61 -3.16
C GLY A 105 -2.71 3.39 -4.09
N THR A 106 -3.03 3.30 -5.37
CA THR A 106 -2.04 3.21 -6.46
C THR A 106 -2.02 4.49 -7.28
N VAL A 107 -0.84 4.88 -7.73
CA VAL A 107 -0.65 5.99 -8.68
C VAL A 107 -0.43 5.44 -10.08
N GLU A 108 -0.88 6.15 -11.11
CA GLU A 108 -0.64 5.76 -12.49
C GLU A 108 0.85 5.62 -12.80
N LEU A 109 1.23 4.53 -13.48
CA LEU A 109 2.62 4.21 -13.77
C LEU A 109 3.33 5.31 -14.59
N LYS A 110 2.64 5.90 -15.58
CA LYS A 110 3.20 6.97 -16.41
C LYS A 110 3.52 8.21 -15.57
N PHE A 111 2.58 8.61 -14.72
CA PHE A 111 2.75 9.75 -13.81
C PHE A 111 3.85 9.48 -12.79
N TRP A 112 3.88 8.30 -12.16
CA TRP A 112 4.94 7.95 -11.22
C TRP A 112 6.34 7.96 -11.84
N LYS A 113 6.49 7.48 -13.08
CA LYS A 113 7.79 7.58 -13.78
C LYS A 113 8.23 9.03 -13.99
N LYS A 114 7.28 9.91 -14.34
CA LYS A 114 7.54 11.35 -14.48
C LYS A 114 7.90 12.00 -13.13
N SER A 115 7.26 11.57 -12.04
CA SER A 115 7.52 12.12 -10.71
C SER A 115 8.90 11.75 -10.14
N LEU A 116 9.60 10.78 -10.73
CA LEU A 116 10.98 10.44 -10.35
C LEU A 116 12.00 11.45 -10.88
N THR A 117 11.69 12.13 -11.99
CA THR A 117 12.57 13.14 -12.60
C THR A 117 12.19 14.55 -12.22
N GLU A 118 10.89 14.80 -12.01
CA GLU A 118 10.36 16.12 -11.72
C GLU A 118 9.51 16.07 -10.43
N PRO A 119 9.79 16.91 -9.42
CA PRO A 119 8.95 16.97 -8.23
C PRO A 119 7.53 17.41 -8.61
N GLN A 120 6.52 16.64 -8.17
CA GLN A 120 5.12 16.92 -8.46
C GLN A 120 4.43 17.45 -7.19
N GLY A 121 3.48 18.37 -7.36
CA GLY A 121 2.66 18.87 -6.27
C GLY A 121 1.69 17.82 -5.74
N ARG A 122 1.31 17.92 -4.45
CA ARG A 122 0.36 16.99 -3.81
C ARG A 122 -0.96 16.85 -4.58
N ASP A 123 -1.53 17.96 -5.04
CA ASP A 123 -2.79 17.95 -5.78
C ASP A 123 -2.70 17.20 -7.11
N GLU A 124 -1.53 17.25 -7.76
CA GLU A 124 -1.26 16.53 -8.99
C GLU A 124 -1.14 15.02 -8.73
N VAL A 125 -0.46 14.64 -7.64
CA VAL A 125 -0.42 13.23 -7.20
C VAL A 125 -1.82 12.69 -6.97
N LEU A 126 -2.69 13.46 -6.30
CA LEU A 126 -4.08 13.06 -6.05
C LEU A 126 -4.89 12.93 -7.36
N GLN A 127 -4.63 13.77 -8.37
CA GLN A 127 -5.26 13.63 -9.69
C GLN A 127 -4.97 12.28 -10.35
N HIS A 128 -3.77 11.75 -10.15
CA HIS A 128 -3.30 10.48 -10.71
C HIS A 128 -3.39 9.29 -9.74
N THR A 129 -4.05 9.47 -8.59
CA THR A 129 -4.21 8.42 -7.58
C THR A 129 -5.57 7.73 -7.69
N ALA A 130 -5.53 6.40 -7.73
CA ALA A 130 -6.67 5.51 -7.56
C ALA A 130 -6.63 4.92 -6.14
N GLN A 131 -7.54 5.37 -5.28
CA GLN A 131 -7.72 4.81 -3.94
C GLN A 131 -8.12 3.33 -4.01
N PHE A 132 -7.71 2.55 -3.01
CA PHE A 132 -8.16 1.16 -2.91
C PHE A 132 -9.69 1.05 -2.76
N LYS A 133 -10.25 -0.03 -3.31
CA LYS A 133 -11.64 -0.42 -3.07
C LYS A 133 -11.85 -0.77 -1.60
N ASP A 134 -10.88 -1.47 -1.02
CA ASP A 134 -10.96 -2.07 0.31
C ASP A 134 -9.56 -2.42 0.86
N HIS A 135 -9.43 -2.41 2.19
CA HIS A 135 -8.25 -2.86 2.94
C HIS A 135 -8.62 -4.13 3.68
N LEU A 136 -8.01 -5.25 3.30
CA LEU A 136 -8.31 -6.56 3.86
C LEU A 136 -7.27 -6.91 4.93
N THR A 137 -7.74 -7.42 6.07
CA THR A 137 -6.90 -7.98 7.12
C THR A 137 -6.53 -9.42 6.78
N LEU A 138 -5.24 -9.74 6.87
CA LEU A 138 -4.76 -11.09 6.69
C LEU A 138 -4.71 -11.80 8.03
N HIS A 139 -5.49 -12.86 8.17
CA HIS A 139 -5.40 -13.79 9.30
C HIS A 139 -4.63 -15.03 8.84
N TYR A 140 -3.59 -15.39 9.57
CA TYR A 140 -2.77 -16.56 9.28
C TYR A 140 -2.54 -17.36 10.55
N ARG A 141 -2.92 -18.65 10.51
CA ARG A 141 -2.55 -19.65 11.51
C ARG A 141 -1.47 -20.53 10.87
N PRO A 142 -0.25 -20.56 11.39
CA PRO A 142 0.78 -21.48 10.94
C PRO A 142 0.31 -22.94 11.02
N ALA A 143 0.89 -23.82 10.22
CA ALA A 143 0.70 -25.25 10.42
C ALA A 143 1.37 -25.69 11.73
N GLY A 144 0.62 -26.36 12.59
CA GLY A 144 1.07 -26.79 13.91
C GLY A 144 0.03 -27.65 14.60
N TRP A 145 0.44 -28.33 15.66
CA TRP A 145 -0.49 -29.01 16.56
C TRP A 145 -1.00 -28.01 17.57
N TYR A 146 -2.30 -27.71 17.48
CA TYR A 146 -3.02 -26.87 18.44
C TYR A 146 -3.97 -27.76 19.24
N ARG A 147 -4.24 -27.39 20.49
CA ARG A 147 -5.27 -28.10 21.27
C ARG A 147 -6.66 -27.60 20.87
N ASP A 148 -7.67 -28.46 20.97
CA ASP A 148 -9.05 -28.17 20.54
C ASP A 148 -9.71 -27.01 21.32
N ASP A 149 -9.14 -26.61 22.46
CA ASP A 149 -9.62 -25.57 23.38
C ASP A 149 -9.02 -24.17 23.12
N GLU A 150 -8.21 -23.99 22.07
CA GLU A 150 -7.59 -22.69 21.70
C GLU A 150 -8.26 -21.97 20.51
N ASP A 151 -9.51 -22.32 20.17
CA ASP A 151 -10.29 -21.70 19.07
C ASP A 151 -11.24 -20.56 19.54
#